data_AF-A0A350D1F6-F1
#
_entry.id   AF-A0A350D1F6-F1
#
_cell.length_a   1.000
_cell.length_b   1.000
_cell.length_c   1.000
_cell.angle_alpha   90.00
_cell.angle_beta   90.00
_cell.angle_gamma   90.00
#
_symmetry.space_group_name_H-M   'P 1'
#
loop_
_entity.id
_entity.type
_entity.pdbx_description
1 polymer ?
#
loop_
_entity_poly.entity_id
_entity_poly.type
_entity_poly.pdbx_seq_one_letter_code
_entity_poly.pdbx_strand_id
1 'polypeptide(L)'
;MRVLMIDNYDSFTYNLVHYLQMLSADVAVRRNDEISLEDIERAKPDAIVISPGPCTPKEAGISVDVIKRFYKEIPILGVCLGHQSIGYAFGAKIVRAKRLMHGKTSQIFHT
;
A
#
# COMPACT_ATOMS: atom_id res chain seq x y z
N MET A 1 -12.36 9.34 -9.52
CA MET A 1 -11.06 9.36 -8.82
C MET A 1 -10.20 8.26 -9.39
N ARG A 2 -8.99 8.57 -9.87
CA ARG A 2 -8.01 7.62 -10.41
C ARG A 2 -7.08 7.16 -9.29
N VAL A 3 -7.14 5.88 -8.95
CA VAL A 3 -6.33 5.28 -7.89
C VAL A 3 -5.27 4.38 -8.51
N LEU A 4 -4.01 4.61 -8.15
CA LEU A 4 -2.95 3.65 -8.44
C LEU A 4 -2.86 2.63 -7.29
N MET A 5 -3.08 1.36 -7.59
CA MET A 5 -2.84 0.25 -6.68
C MET A 5 -1.47 -0.36 -6.98
N ILE A 6 -0.55 -0.26 -6.02
CA ILE A 6 0.74 -0.97 -6.07
C ILE A 6 0.55 -2.34 -5.43
N ASP A 7 0.61 -3.38 -6.26
CA ASP A 7 0.45 -4.77 -5.86
C ASP A 7 1.79 -5.37 -5.41
N ASN A 8 1.86 -5.81 -4.15
CA ASN A 8 2.98 -6.57 -3.60
C ASN A 8 2.74 -8.10 -3.67
N TYR A 9 2.08 -8.57 -4.74
CA TYR A 9 1.82 -9.99 -5.02
C TYR A 9 0.97 -10.69 -3.95
N ASP A 10 -0.13 -10.04 -3.52
CA ASP A 10 -1.03 -10.59 -2.52
C ASP A 10 -2.42 -10.91 -3.08
N SER A 11 -2.99 -12.05 -2.67
CA SER A 11 -4.29 -12.49 -3.14
C SER A 11 -5.45 -11.60 -2.70
N PHE A 12 -5.29 -10.81 -1.63
CA PHE A 12 -6.31 -9.87 -1.16
C PHE A 12 -6.32 -8.55 -1.92
N THR A 13 -5.34 -8.27 -2.80
CA THR A 13 -5.30 -7.03 -3.60
C THR A 13 -6.61 -6.83 -4.37
N TYR A 14 -7.16 -7.88 -4.99
CA TYR A 14 -8.39 -7.76 -5.77
C TYR A 14 -9.64 -7.48 -4.93
N ASN A 15 -9.67 -7.88 -3.66
CA ASN A 15 -10.76 -7.48 -2.76
C ASN A 15 -10.76 -5.96 -2.54
N LEU A 16 -9.57 -5.35 -2.39
CA LEU A 16 -9.44 -3.89 -2.27
C LEU A 16 -9.81 -3.19 -3.59
N VAL A 17 -9.32 -3.70 -4.72
CA VAL A 17 -9.62 -3.16 -6.06
C VAL A 17 -11.12 -3.15 -6.31
N HIS A 18 -11.81 -4.28 -6.09
CA HIS A 18 -13.25 -4.37 -6.30
C HIS A 18 -14.02 -3.40 -5.39
N TYR A 19 -13.63 -3.27 -4.12
CA TYR A 19 -14.28 -2.33 -3.21
C TYR A 19 -14.11 -0.87 -3.65
N LEU A 20 -12.91 -0.49 -4.10
CA LEU A 20 -12.66 0.84 -4.66
C LEU A 20 -13.47 1.09 -5.94
N GLN A 21 -13.58 0.10 -6.82
CA GLN A 21 -14.39 0.17 -8.03
C GLN A 21 -15.89 0.30 -7.71
N MET A 22 -16.40 -0.38 -6.68
CA MET A 22 -17.77 -0.20 -6.19
C MET A 22 -18.03 1.24 -5.71
N LEU A 23 -17.00 1.92 -5.20
CA LEU A 23 -17.02 3.34 -4.87
C LEU A 23 -16.77 4.26 -6.08
N SER A 24 -16.87 3.72 -7.30
CA SER A 24 -16.65 4.44 -8.58
C SER A 24 -15.24 5.00 -8.77
N ALA A 25 -14.23 4.42 -8.12
CA ALA A 25 -12.83 4.72 -8.42
C ALA A 25 -12.38 3.97 -9.70
N ASP A 26 -11.61 4.66 -10.54
CA ASP A 26 -10.88 4.05 -11.65
C ASP A 26 -9.53 3.56 -11.13
N VAL A 27 -9.34 2.25 -11.06
CA VAL A 27 -8.20 1.63 -10.37
C VAL A 27 -7.22 1.04 -11.38
N ALA A 28 -6.02 1.59 -11.43
CA ALA A 28 -4.90 1.03 -12.17
C ALA A 28 -4.03 0.18 -11.25
N VAL A 29 -3.95 -1.13 -11.49
CA VAL A 29 -3.08 -2.05 -10.72
C VAL A 29 -1.73 -2.20 -11.41
N ARG A 30 -0.64 -2.05 -10.66
CA ARG A 30 0.74 -2.27 -11.11
C ARG A 30 1.52 -2.99 -10.02
N ARG A 31 2.34 -3.98 -10.40
CA ARG A 31 3.21 -4.64 -9.43
C ARG A 31 4.36 -3.73 -9.01
N ASN A 32 4.89 -3.99 -7.82
CA ASN A 32 5.95 -3.18 -7.20
C ASN A 32 7.30 -3.18 -7.96
N ASP A 33 7.42 -3.98 -9.02
CA ASP A 33 8.59 -4.16 -9.88
C ASP A 33 8.29 -3.86 -11.37
N GLU A 34 7.04 -3.52 -11.70
CA GLU A 34 6.57 -3.27 -13.08
C GLU A 34 6.26 -1.79 -13.35
N ILE A 35 6.55 -0.88 -12.42
CA ILE A 35 6.33 0.56 -12.57
C ILE A 35 7.48 1.36 -11.95
N SER A 36 7.84 2.49 -12.55
CA SER A 36 8.85 3.41 -12.03
C SER A 36 8.22 4.61 -11.30
N LEU A 37 9.01 5.36 -10.52
CA LEU A 37 8.53 6.61 -9.90
C LEU A 37 8.15 7.64 -10.97
N GLU A 38 8.90 7.68 -12.07
CA GLU A 38 8.67 8.57 -13.20
C GLU A 38 7.37 8.22 -13.93
N ASP A 39 7.02 6.94 -14.04
CA ASP A 39 5.73 6.50 -14.58
C ASP A 39 4.57 7.01 -13.70
N ILE A 40 4.71 6.92 -12.38
CA ILE A 40 3.69 7.39 -11.42
C ILE A 40 3.51 8.91 -11.54
N GLU A 41 4.61 9.65 -11.62
CA GLU A 41 4.61 11.11 -11.79
C GLU A 41 3.93 11.53 -13.10
N ARG A 42 4.15 10.78 -14.20
CA ARG A 42 3.45 11.00 -15.47
C ARG A 42 1.97 10.63 -15.42
N ALA A 43 1.63 9.54 -14.73
CA ALA A 43 0.25 9.05 -14.61
C ALA A 43 -0.64 10.01 -13.80
N LYS A 44 -0.05 10.75 -12.85
CA LYS A 44 -0.74 11.72 -11.97
C LYS A 44 -2.00 11.11 -11.32
N PRO A 45 -1.87 10.02 -10.54
CA PRO A 45 -3.02 9.45 -9.85
C PRO A 45 -3.53 10.43 -8.77
N ASP A 46 -4.83 10.37 -8.48
CA ASP A 46 -5.45 11.18 -7.43
C ASP A 46 -5.13 10.61 -6.03
N ALA A 47 -4.86 9.30 -5.94
CA ALA A 47 -4.46 8.61 -4.72
C ALA A 47 -3.62 7.36 -5.04
N ILE A 48 -2.79 6.94 -4.09
CA ILE A 48 -2.01 5.69 -4.17
C ILE A 48 -2.46 4.76 -3.04
N VAL A 49 -2.71 3.50 -3.38
CA VAL A 49 -2.93 2.42 -2.42
C VAL A 49 -1.79 1.42 -2.55
N ILE A 50 -1.13 1.09 -1.44
CA ILE A 50 -0.08 0.08 -1.39
C ILE A 50 -0.67 -1.16 -0.73
N SER A 51 -0.73 -2.25 -1.49
CA SER A 51 -1.43 -3.46 -1.11
C SER A 51 -0.69 -4.25 -0.02
N PRO A 52 -1.38 -5.24 0.60
CA PRO A 52 -0.72 -6.29 1.36
C PRO A 52 0.32 -7.04 0.54
N GLY A 53 1.20 -7.77 1.21
CA GLY A 53 2.23 -8.56 0.56
C GLY A 53 2.95 -9.45 1.57
N PRO A 54 3.67 -10.48 1.08
CA PRO A 54 4.62 -11.22 1.90
C PRO A 54 5.84 -10.34 2.23
N CYS A 55 6.79 -10.90 2.99
CA CYS A 55 8.08 -10.27 3.28
C CYS A 55 8.02 -9.02 4.18
N THR A 56 9.13 -8.32 4.30
CA THR A 56 9.28 -7.08 5.10
C THR A 56 9.31 -5.85 4.20
N PRO A 57 9.08 -4.62 4.73
CA PRO A 57 9.19 -3.40 3.93
C PRO A 57 10.52 -3.19 3.19
N LYS A 58 11.61 -3.84 3.64
CA LYS A 58 12.90 -3.80 2.95
C LYS A 58 12.89 -4.50 1.60
N GLU A 59 11.94 -5.41 1.40
CA GLU A 59 11.81 -6.30 0.25
C GLU A 59 10.57 -5.94 -0.60
N ALA A 60 9.86 -4.86 -0.24
CA ALA A 60 8.58 -4.47 -0.84
C ALA A 60 8.72 -3.73 -2.20
N GLY A 61 9.75 -4.03 -2.98
CA GLY A 61 10.06 -3.36 -4.25
C GLY A 61 10.14 -1.84 -4.09
N ILE A 62 9.53 -1.11 -5.04
CA ILE A 62 9.50 0.37 -5.01
C ILE A 62 8.62 0.97 -3.90
N SER A 63 7.85 0.17 -3.16
CA SER A 63 6.77 0.68 -2.29
C SER A 63 7.25 1.73 -1.29
N VAL A 64 8.41 1.53 -0.68
CA VAL A 64 9.01 2.48 0.27
C VAL A 64 9.45 3.77 -0.44
N ASP A 65 9.99 3.66 -1.65
CA ASP A 65 10.46 4.81 -2.43
C ASP A 65 9.27 5.64 -2.93
N VAL A 66 8.18 5.00 -3.34
CA VAL A 66 6.90 5.65 -3.68
C VAL A 66 6.40 6.48 -2.49
N ILE A 67 6.39 5.90 -1.28
CA ILE A 67 5.97 6.62 -0.08
C ILE A 67 6.85 7.85 0.13
N LYS A 68 8.17 7.68 0.12
CA LYS A 68 9.12 8.79 0.35
C LYS A 68 9.00 9.88 -0.71
N ARG A 69 8.76 9.52 -1.97
CA ARG A 69 8.65 10.45 -3.08
C ARG A 69 7.35 11.26 -3.06
N PHE A 70 6.21 10.62 -2.76
CA PHE A 70 4.89 11.19 -3.03
C PHE A 70 4.07 11.57 -1.79
N TYR A 71 4.49 11.26 -0.56
CA TYR A 71 3.67 11.47 0.65
C TYR A 71 3.17 12.91 0.89
N LYS A 72 3.81 13.92 0.30
CA LYS A 72 3.40 15.33 0.40
C LYS A 72 2.47 15.80 -0.72
N GLU A 73 2.41 15.03 -1.81
CA GLU A 73 1.78 15.44 -3.07
C GLU A 73 0.53 14.63 -3.35
N ILE A 74 0.56 13.33 -3.06
CA ILE A 74 -0.51 12.39 -3.37
C ILE A 74 -0.92 11.66 -2.08
N PRO A 75 -2.21 11.61 -1.72
CA PRO A 75 -2.68 10.81 -0.60
C PRO A 75 -2.30 9.33 -0.75
N ILE A 76 -1.75 8.73 0.31
CA ILE A 76 -1.31 7.32 0.33
C ILE A 76 -2.03 6.53 1.42
N LEU A 77 -2.64 5.42 1.04
CA LEU A 77 -3.18 4.41 1.96
C LEU A 77 -2.36 3.13 1.87
N GLY A 78 -1.83 2.67 3.01
CA GLY A 78 -1.10 1.40 3.09
C GLY A 78 -1.90 0.34 3.85
N VAL A 79 -2.03 -0.86 3.28
CA VAL A 79 -2.72 -1.99 3.92
C VAL A 79 -1.72 -3.11 4.22
N CYS A 80 -1.71 -3.65 5.44
CA CYS A 80 -0.78 -4.70 5.87
C CYS A 80 0.69 -4.35 5.61
N LEU A 81 1.35 -4.95 4.61
CA LEU A 81 2.73 -4.58 4.22
C LEU A 81 2.82 -3.11 3.81
N GLY A 82 1.80 -2.55 3.14
CA GLY A 82 1.73 -1.13 2.84
C GLY A 82 1.74 -0.26 4.10
N HIS A 83 1.02 -0.66 5.15
CA HIS A 83 1.02 0.06 6.44
C HIS A 83 2.41 0.02 7.10
N GLN A 84 3.04 -1.16 7.11
CA GLN A 84 4.40 -1.33 7.64
C GLN A 84 5.41 -0.50 6.82
N SER A 85 5.24 -0.44 5.51
CA SER A 85 6.12 0.32 4.60
C SER A 85 6.05 1.82 4.86
N ILE A 86 4.87 2.35 5.20
CA ILE A 86 4.72 3.76 5.62
C ILE A 86 5.51 4.01 6.90
N GLY A 87 5.31 3.20 7.94
CA GLY A 87 6.07 3.33 9.18
C GLY A 87 7.58 3.26 8.92
N TYR A 88 8.02 2.27 8.15
CA TYR A 88 9.43 2.06 7.80
C TYR A 88 10.02 3.25 7.02
N ALA A 89 9.29 3.80 6.06
CA ALA A 89 9.71 4.96 5.25
C ALA A 89 10.08 6.17 6.12
N PHE A 90 9.40 6.33 7.26
CA PHE A 90 9.62 7.42 8.22
C PHE A 90 10.40 6.99 9.47
N GLY A 91 11.13 5.87 9.41
CA GLY A 91 12.07 5.46 10.45
C GLY A 91 11.48 4.63 11.60
N ALA A 92 10.22 4.18 11.51
CA ALA A 92 9.66 3.26 12.48
C ALA A 92 10.36 1.88 12.42
N LYS A 93 10.43 1.20 13.57
CA LYS A 93 10.96 -0.16 13.67
C LYS A 93 9.84 -1.18 13.45
N ILE A 94 10.02 -2.05 12.46
CA ILE A 94 9.12 -3.18 12.23
C ILE A 94 9.61 -4.36 13.06
N VAL A 95 8.81 -4.78 14.03
CA VAL A 95 9.16 -5.82 15.01
C VAL A 95 8.15 -6.96 14.97
N ARG A 96 8.58 -8.16 15.36
CA ARG A 96 7.69 -9.32 15.45
C ARG A 96 6.68 -9.15 16.59
N ALA A 97 5.42 -9.43 16.29
CA ALA A 97 4.38 -9.49 17.31
C ALA A 97 4.62 -10.65 18.29
N LYS A 98 4.28 -10.46 19.56
CA LYS A 98 4.39 -11.50 20.60
C LYS A 98 3.40 -12.66 20.40
N ARG A 99 2.30 -12.43 19.68
CA ARG A 99 1.22 -13.39 19.46
C ARG A 99 0.75 -13.33 18.01
N LEU A 100 0.48 -14.50 17.43
CA LEU A 100 -0.11 -14.64 16.09
C LEU A 100 -1.62 -14.41 16.13
N MET A 101 -2.10 -13.54 15.24
CA MET A 101 -3.49 -13.07 15.18
C MET A 101 -4.20 -13.38 13.84
N HIS A 102 -3.64 -14.30 13.03
CA HIS A 102 -4.26 -14.69 11.77
C HIS A 102 -5.69 -15.23 11.98
N GLY A 103 -6.66 -14.69 11.23
CA GLY A 103 -8.08 -15.07 11.31
C GLY A 103 -8.82 -14.62 12.58
N LYS A 104 -8.26 -13.70 13.37
CA LYS A 104 -8.87 -13.21 14.63
C LYS A 104 -9.23 -11.74 14.53
N THR A 105 -10.28 -11.34 15.24
CA THR A 105 -10.72 -9.96 15.32
C THR A 105 -10.01 -9.22 16.47
N SER A 106 -9.97 -7.89 16.38
CA SER A 106 -9.47 -7.00 17.43
C SER A 106 -10.30 -5.73 17.42
N GLN A 107 -10.60 -5.19 18.61
CA GLN A 107 -11.22 -3.87 18.70
C GLN A 107 -10.15 -2.80 18.44
N ILE A 108 -10.44 -1.87 17.53
CA ILE A 108 -9.60 -0.70 17.25
C ILE A 108 -10.40 0.53 17.65
N PHE A 109 -9.82 1.35 18.52
CA PHE A 109 -10.42 2.60 18.95
C PHE A 109 -9.69 3.75 18.24
N HIS A 110 -10.44 4.68 17.66
CA HIS A 110 -9.92 5.91 17.06
C HIS A 110 -10.71 7.11 17.57
N THR A 111 -10.09 8.29 17.55
CA THR A 111 -10.70 9.58 17.93
C THR A 111 -11.05 10.40 16.71
#